data_AF-A0AAE3TDF0-F1
#
_entry.id   AF-A0AAE3TDF0-F1
#
_cell.length_a   1.000
_cell.length_b   1.000
_cell.length_c   1.000
_cell.angle_alpha   90.00
_cell.angle_beta   90.00
_cell.angle_gamma   90.00
#
_symmetry.space_group_name_H-M   'P 1'
#
loop_
_entity.id
_entity.type
_entity.pdbx_description
1 polymer ?
#
loop_
_entity_poly.entity_id
_entity_poly.type
_entity_poly.pdbx_seq_one_letter_code
_entity_poly.pdbx_strand_id
1 'polypeptide(L)'
;MKLYKWILFLVALLTYELSAQSLQVSGGFDTRYRKTNDEPNTFKLHGAFLNLRKVFSDGLGDRLILVTQYDFEDNFKESHFYYTYAQLKGPLGKINLRVGRYVLPFGLLTYYDTERLLLQTLEKQSLGIKTDVGAQVFGYVDDFDYAFSVTNGVGMYWKDIDENKLIIARIGLNFDDNKFGLSYLNGRIFAPATSEFPIEEYSYKKLIAFDLQQYFDLFTIRGELTYGRVDAENTGGGFAGIDYALLPNLDVNFKYALWNTGRNEHFIGAGFSYNILAGVYFRFADTFQIKNNKVVQNEIQLQIYIEVLNQL
;
A
#
# COMPACT_ATOMS: atom_id res chain seq x y z
N MET A 1 -17.91 -15.01 -13.90
CA MET A 1 -19.14 -14.70 -13.12
C MET A 1 -19.58 -13.29 -13.50
N LYS A 2 -20.84 -13.07 -13.94
CA LYS A 2 -21.27 -11.82 -14.61
C LYS A 2 -21.48 -10.66 -13.61
N LEU A 3 -20.97 -9.47 -13.94
CA LEU A 3 -20.97 -8.21 -13.18
C LEU A 3 -22.31 -7.87 -12.47
N TYR A 4 -23.45 -8.22 -13.06
CA TYR A 4 -24.77 -7.94 -12.49
C TYR A 4 -25.04 -8.66 -11.15
N LYS A 5 -24.42 -9.82 -10.90
CA LYS A 5 -24.58 -10.54 -9.62
C LYS A 5 -23.92 -9.78 -8.46
N TRP A 6 -22.83 -9.07 -8.74
CA TRP A 6 -22.16 -8.20 -7.76
C TRP A 6 -22.96 -6.95 -7.46
N ILE A 7 -23.57 -6.34 -8.48
CA ILE A 7 -24.47 -5.19 -8.32
C ILE A 7 -25.67 -5.58 -7.44
N LEU A 8 -26.27 -6.75 -7.67
CA LEU A 8 -27.38 -7.24 -6.84
C LEU A 8 -26.96 -7.54 -5.39
N PHE A 9 -25.76 -8.09 -5.17
CA PHE A 9 -25.23 -8.29 -3.82
C PHE A 9 -24.96 -6.97 -3.08
N LEU A 10 -24.43 -5.96 -3.79
CA LEU A 10 -24.23 -4.61 -3.27
C LEU A 10 -25.56 -3.93 -2.93
N VAL A 11 -26.57 -4.04 -3.79
CA VAL A 11 -27.91 -3.49 -3.53
C VAL A 11 -28.58 -4.20 -2.35
N ALA A 12 -28.42 -5.52 -2.20
CA ALA A 12 -28.96 -6.27 -1.06
C ALA A 12 -28.30 -5.88 0.27
N LEU A 13 -27.02 -5.50 0.26
CA LEU A 13 -26.32 -4.95 1.44
C LEU A 13 -26.80 -3.56 1.83
N LEU A 14 -27.40 -2.80 0.91
CA LEU A 14 -27.89 -1.44 1.14
C LEU A 14 -29.30 -1.40 1.76
N THR A 15 -30.10 -2.47 1.66
CA THR A 15 -31.52 -2.45 2.04
C THR A 15 -31.82 -3.04 3.43
N TYR A 16 -30.82 -3.43 4.22
CA TYR A 16 -31.04 -3.93 5.58
C TYR A 16 -31.04 -2.78 6.61
N GLU A 17 -32.22 -2.42 7.10
CA GLU A 17 -32.37 -1.50 8.22
C GLU A 17 -31.88 -2.15 9.51
N LEU A 18 -30.69 -1.72 9.95
CA LEU A 18 -30.15 -2.03 11.25
C LEU A 18 -29.64 -0.70 11.82
N SER A 19 -30.27 -0.26 12.90
CA SER A 19 -29.99 0.97 13.62
C SER A 19 -28.52 1.05 14.06
N ALA A 20 -27.90 2.23 13.92
CA ALA A 20 -26.52 2.56 14.31
C ALA A 20 -25.38 2.00 13.42
N GLN A 21 -25.62 1.87 12.12
CA GLN A 21 -24.59 1.45 11.16
C GLN A 21 -24.09 2.63 10.32
N SER A 22 -22.79 2.94 10.41
CA SER A 22 -22.17 3.92 9.51
C SER A 22 -21.82 3.23 8.18
N LEU A 23 -22.44 3.69 7.10
CA LEU A 23 -22.00 3.39 5.74
C LEU A 23 -21.14 4.56 5.26
N GLN A 24 -19.94 4.26 4.83
CA GLN A 24 -19.02 5.23 4.25
C GLN A 24 -18.78 4.87 2.80
N VAL A 25 -18.92 5.88 1.93
CA VAL A 25 -18.62 5.79 0.51
C VAL A 25 -17.56 6.81 0.20
N SER A 26 -16.45 6.37 -0.36
CA SER A 26 -15.40 7.27 -0.83
C SER A 26 -14.94 6.88 -2.22
N GLY A 27 -14.30 7.79 -2.91
CA GLY A 27 -13.74 7.53 -4.21
C GLY A 27 -12.83 8.65 -4.65
N GLY A 28 -12.15 8.44 -5.76
CA GLY A 28 -11.21 9.43 -6.25
C GLY A 28 -10.70 9.15 -7.65
N PHE A 29 -10.03 10.14 -8.20
CA PHE A 29 -9.42 10.14 -9.52
C PHE A 29 -7.97 10.60 -9.42
N ASP A 30 -7.10 9.93 -10.16
CA ASP A 30 -5.66 10.17 -10.22
C ASP A 30 -5.27 10.30 -11.69
N THR A 31 -5.02 11.53 -12.14
CA THR A 31 -4.53 11.80 -13.49
C THR A 31 -3.05 12.15 -13.42
N ARG A 32 -2.24 11.55 -14.30
CA ARG A 32 -0.80 11.77 -14.32
C ARG A 32 -0.28 12.07 -15.72
N TYR A 33 0.60 13.05 -15.78
CA TYR A 33 1.55 13.20 -16.88
C TYR A 33 2.88 12.60 -16.46
N ARG A 34 3.48 11.75 -17.31
CA ARG A 34 4.77 11.11 -17.07
C ARG A 34 5.65 11.32 -18.29
N LYS A 35 6.87 11.80 -18.05
CA LYS A 35 7.96 11.89 -19.03
C LYS A 35 9.14 11.08 -18.51
N THR A 36 9.55 10.09 -19.28
CA THR A 36 10.74 9.28 -19.04
C THR A 36 11.73 9.51 -20.18
N ASN A 37 13.03 9.33 -19.95
CA ASN A 37 14.04 9.43 -21.00
C ASN A 37 13.87 8.43 -22.15
N ASP A 38 13.36 7.23 -21.87
CA ASP A 38 13.31 6.11 -22.83
C ASP A 38 11.89 5.75 -23.30
N GLU A 39 10.86 6.43 -22.80
CA GLU A 39 9.46 6.17 -23.15
C GLU A 39 8.80 7.44 -23.72
N PRO A 40 7.78 7.29 -24.60
CA PRO A 40 6.98 8.43 -25.03
C PRO A 40 6.36 9.13 -23.83
N ASN A 41 6.21 10.46 -23.91
CA ASN A 41 5.44 11.19 -22.92
C ASN A 41 4.02 10.63 -22.86
N THR A 42 3.51 10.38 -21.67
CA THR A 42 2.15 9.87 -21.49
C THR A 42 1.35 10.80 -20.60
N PHE A 43 0.11 11.08 -21.02
CA PHE A 43 -0.92 11.67 -20.18
C PHE A 43 -2.02 10.63 -20.04
N LYS A 44 -2.31 10.19 -18.82
CA LYS A 44 -3.32 9.16 -18.57
C LYS A 44 -4.10 9.42 -17.29
N LEU A 45 -5.34 8.94 -17.26
CA LEU A 45 -6.00 8.60 -16.01
C LEU A 45 -5.25 7.38 -15.46
N HIS A 46 -4.40 7.62 -14.47
CA HIS A 46 -3.61 6.57 -13.85
C HIS A 46 -4.48 5.67 -12.98
N GLY A 47 -5.41 6.25 -12.23
CA GLY A 47 -6.30 5.49 -11.35
C GLY A 47 -7.64 6.18 -11.10
N ALA A 48 -8.69 5.41 -10.93
CA ALA A 48 -9.94 5.81 -10.30
C ALA A 48 -10.33 4.74 -9.29
N PHE A 49 -10.97 5.11 -8.19
CA PHE A 49 -11.40 4.12 -7.20
C PHE A 49 -12.75 4.44 -6.58
N LEU A 50 -13.41 3.39 -6.12
CA LEU A 50 -14.59 3.45 -5.28
C LEU A 50 -14.35 2.54 -4.07
N ASN A 51 -14.51 3.09 -2.87
CA ASN A 51 -14.37 2.40 -1.61
C ASN A 51 -15.70 2.45 -0.84
N LEU A 52 -16.06 1.31 -0.28
CA LEU A 52 -17.24 1.11 0.55
C LEU A 52 -16.78 0.51 1.87
N ARG A 53 -17.19 1.15 2.96
CA ARG A 53 -16.94 0.67 4.31
C ARG A 53 -18.23 0.66 5.10
N LYS A 54 -18.58 -0.50 5.66
CA LYS A 54 -19.76 -0.69 6.50
C LYS A 54 -19.32 -1.16 7.88
N VAL A 55 -19.77 -0.47 8.92
CA VAL A 55 -19.52 -0.85 10.31
C VAL A 55 -20.80 -1.33 10.96
N PHE A 56 -20.72 -2.49 11.59
CA PHE A 56 -21.75 -3.05 12.45
C PHE A 56 -21.28 -2.93 13.89
N SER A 57 -22.05 -2.22 14.71
CA SER A 57 -21.72 -1.93 16.11
C SER A 57 -22.82 -2.46 17.03
N ASP A 58 -22.45 -2.79 18.27
CA ASP A 58 -23.37 -3.14 19.35
C ASP A 58 -23.19 -2.16 20.54
N GLY A 59 -23.83 -2.45 21.68
CA GLY A 59 -23.72 -1.60 22.88
C GLY A 59 -22.31 -1.49 23.48
N LEU A 60 -21.34 -2.27 22.99
CA LEU A 60 -19.95 -2.28 23.42
C LEU A 60 -19.00 -1.71 22.34
N GLY A 61 -19.54 -1.24 21.21
CA GLY A 61 -18.80 -0.58 20.12
C GLY A 61 -18.82 -1.36 18.81
N ASP A 62 -17.88 -1.01 17.92
CA ASP A 62 -17.75 -1.65 16.60
C ASP A 62 -17.37 -3.13 16.72
N ARG A 63 -18.08 -4.00 15.99
CA ARG A 63 -17.89 -5.46 15.99
C ARG A 63 -17.41 -6.01 14.68
N LEU A 64 -18.10 -5.69 13.60
CA LEU A 64 -17.76 -6.17 12.27
C LEU A 64 -17.57 -4.97 11.35
N ILE A 65 -16.46 -4.95 10.62
CA ILE A 65 -16.20 -3.98 9.57
C ILE A 65 -16.10 -4.76 8.26
N LEU A 66 -16.91 -4.37 7.29
CA LEU A 66 -16.78 -4.84 5.91
C LEU A 66 -16.20 -3.70 5.08
N VAL A 67 -15.16 -4.02 4.32
CA VAL A 67 -14.49 -3.04 3.46
C VAL A 67 -14.32 -3.64 2.07
N THR A 68 -14.62 -2.87 1.03
CA THR A 68 -14.26 -3.19 -0.35
C THR A 68 -13.84 -1.93 -1.09
N GLN A 69 -12.71 -1.99 -1.77
CA GLN A 69 -12.27 -0.97 -2.71
C GLN A 69 -12.06 -1.61 -4.07
N TYR A 70 -12.64 -0.98 -5.09
CA TYR A 70 -12.49 -1.36 -6.48
C TYR A 70 -11.77 -0.25 -7.23
N ASP A 71 -10.67 -0.62 -7.87
CA ASP A 71 -9.78 0.29 -8.59
C ASP A 71 -9.89 0.04 -10.08
N PHE A 72 -9.80 1.13 -10.83
CA PHE A 72 -9.66 1.16 -12.27
C PHE A 72 -8.33 1.85 -12.59
N GLU A 73 -7.53 1.25 -13.46
CA GLU A 73 -6.21 1.75 -13.79
C GLU A 73 -6.04 1.92 -15.30
N ASP A 74 -5.05 2.74 -15.67
CA ASP A 74 -4.59 2.91 -17.05
C ASP A 74 -5.70 3.20 -18.06
N ASN A 75 -6.48 4.25 -17.78
CA ASN A 75 -7.67 4.64 -18.53
C ASN A 75 -8.75 3.54 -18.58
N PHE A 76 -9.03 2.91 -17.43
CA PHE A 76 -10.03 1.84 -17.28
C PHE A 76 -9.72 0.56 -18.08
N LYS A 77 -8.47 0.36 -18.50
CA LYS A 77 -8.04 -0.87 -19.16
C LYS A 77 -7.92 -2.02 -18.17
N GLU A 78 -7.55 -1.70 -16.95
CA GLU A 78 -7.41 -2.65 -15.87
C GLU A 78 -8.36 -2.29 -14.74
N SER A 79 -8.87 -3.32 -14.07
CA SER A 79 -9.77 -3.13 -12.95
C SER A 79 -9.65 -4.31 -11.99
N HIS A 80 -9.57 -4.03 -10.70
CA HIS A 80 -9.41 -5.08 -9.71
C HIS A 80 -9.90 -4.63 -8.33
N PHE A 81 -10.12 -5.59 -7.44
CA PHE A 81 -10.34 -5.31 -6.02
C PHE A 81 -8.99 -5.07 -5.35
N TYR A 82 -8.75 -3.84 -4.90
CA TYR A 82 -7.51 -3.47 -4.21
C TYR A 82 -7.49 -4.11 -2.82
N TYR A 83 -8.50 -3.85 -1.98
CA TYR A 83 -8.77 -4.64 -0.78
C TYR A 83 -10.26 -5.00 -0.69
N THR A 84 -10.55 -6.16 -0.11
CA THR A 84 -11.90 -6.63 0.15
C THR A 84 -11.85 -7.61 1.31
N TYR A 85 -12.26 -7.16 2.50
CA TYR A 85 -12.12 -7.95 3.71
C TYR A 85 -13.27 -7.74 4.70
N ALA A 86 -13.43 -8.73 5.56
CA ALA A 86 -14.21 -8.64 6.78
C ALA A 86 -13.26 -8.59 7.98
N GLN A 87 -13.54 -7.72 8.94
CA GLN A 87 -12.76 -7.57 10.15
C GLN A 87 -13.66 -7.66 11.38
N LEU A 88 -13.40 -8.66 12.23
CA LEU A 88 -13.99 -8.73 13.56
C LEU A 88 -13.10 -8.02 14.57
N LYS A 89 -13.67 -7.09 15.33
CA LYS A 89 -13.00 -6.38 16.42
C LYS A 89 -13.27 -7.05 17.75
N GLY A 90 -12.21 -7.43 18.45
CA GLY A 90 -12.29 -7.89 19.83
C GLY A 90 -12.34 -6.72 20.83
N PRO A 91 -12.37 -7.04 22.13
CA PRO A 91 -12.47 -6.04 23.20
C PRO A 91 -11.36 -5.00 23.13
N LEU A 92 -11.74 -3.71 23.08
CA LEU A 92 -10.83 -2.57 23.03
C LEU A 92 -9.77 -2.64 21.92
N GLY A 93 -10.02 -3.39 20.85
CA GLY A 93 -9.06 -3.56 19.75
C GLY A 93 -7.82 -4.39 20.08
N LYS A 94 -7.74 -5.00 21.27
CA LYS A 94 -6.58 -5.79 21.72
C LYS A 94 -6.31 -7.03 20.88
N ILE A 95 -7.36 -7.60 20.30
CA ILE A 95 -7.30 -8.69 19.34
C ILE A 95 -8.37 -8.45 18.28
N ASN A 96 -7.98 -8.52 17.02
CA ASN A 96 -8.85 -8.37 15.87
C ASN A 96 -8.51 -9.47 14.88
N LEU A 97 -9.52 -9.91 14.14
CA LEU A 97 -9.38 -10.89 13.08
C LEU A 97 -9.79 -10.24 11.77
N ARG A 98 -8.98 -10.41 10.72
CA ARG A 98 -9.28 -9.95 9.38
C ARG A 98 -9.17 -11.12 8.40
N VAL A 99 -10.14 -11.26 7.52
CA VAL A 99 -10.16 -12.26 6.45
C VAL A 99 -10.54 -11.63 5.12
N GLY A 100 -9.87 -12.03 4.04
CA GLY A 100 -10.07 -11.49 2.70
C GLY A 100 -8.79 -10.92 2.12
N ARG A 101 -8.91 -9.95 1.22
CA ARG A 101 -7.76 -9.23 0.62
C ARG A 101 -7.46 -7.96 1.42
N TYR A 102 -6.23 -7.83 1.92
CA TYR A 102 -5.81 -6.69 2.72
C TYR A 102 -4.33 -6.36 2.53
N VAL A 103 -3.93 -5.16 2.94
CA VAL A 103 -2.54 -4.68 2.92
C VAL A 103 -1.69 -5.49 3.90
N LEU A 104 -0.57 -6.02 3.42
CA LEU A 104 0.34 -6.87 4.17
C LEU A 104 1.08 -6.05 5.27
N PRO A 105 1.19 -6.58 6.51
CA PRO A 105 1.79 -5.85 7.63
C PRO A 105 3.33 -5.95 7.60
N PHE A 106 3.98 -5.35 6.61
CA PHE A 106 5.43 -5.46 6.45
C PHE A 106 6.10 -4.11 6.17
N GLY A 107 7.11 -3.78 6.97
CA GLY A 107 7.85 -2.52 6.85
C GLY A 107 6.95 -1.29 6.97
N LEU A 108 7.31 -0.22 6.26
CA LEU A 108 6.59 1.05 6.25
C LEU A 108 5.17 0.94 5.69
N LEU A 109 4.87 -0.08 4.90
CA LEU A 109 3.55 -0.28 4.29
C LEU A 109 2.42 -0.32 5.33
N THR A 110 2.73 -0.69 6.58
CA THR A 110 1.78 -0.75 7.69
C THR A 110 1.19 0.61 8.06
N TYR A 111 1.94 1.70 7.87
CA TYR A 111 1.51 3.06 8.24
C TYR A 111 1.65 4.10 7.13
N TYR A 112 2.33 3.75 6.02
CA TYR A 112 2.62 4.65 4.92
C TYR A 112 2.45 3.92 3.58
N ASP A 113 1.23 3.94 3.07
CA ASP A 113 0.92 3.48 1.72
C ASP A 113 1.24 4.58 0.71
N THR A 114 2.03 4.22 -0.30
CA THR A 114 2.47 5.15 -1.35
C THR A 114 1.71 4.99 -2.66
N GLU A 115 0.73 4.10 -2.79
CA GLU A 115 0.00 3.80 -4.04
C GLU A 115 -0.36 5.05 -4.85
N ARG A 116 -0.95 6.06 -4.20
CA ARG A 116 -1.41 7.29 -4.86
C ARG A 116 -0.43 8.45 -4.78
N LEU A 117 0.79 8.22 -4.32
CA LEU A 117 1.87 9.21 -4.26
C LEU A 117 2.82 9.08 -5.46
N LEU A 118 3.52 10.16 -5.78
CA LEU A 118 4.54 10.15 -6.84
C LEU A 118 5.84 9.47 -6.37
N LEU A 119 6.22 9.71 -5.11
CA LEU A 119 7.43 9.15 -4.50
C LEU A 119 7.11 7.85 -3.77
N GLN A 120 7.36 6.72 -4.43
CA GLN A 120 7.18 5.37 -3.87
C GLN A 120 8.33 4.98 -2.92
N THR A 121 8.04 4.12 -1.93
CA THR A 121 9.03 3.47 -1.04
C THR A 121 9.69 2.27 -1.72
N LEU A 122 10.38 1.40 -0.94
CA LEU A 122 11.03 0.17 -1.42
C LEU A 122 10.08 -1.01 -1.64
N GLU A 123 8.79 -0.86 -1.35
CA GLU A 123 7.87 -1.99 -1.27
C GLU A 123 7.74 -2.79 -2.59
N LYS A 124 7.82 -2.12 -3.75
CA LYS A 124 7.88 -2.79 -5.05
C LYS A 124 9.13 -3.67 -5.23
N GLN A 125 10.27 -3.23 -4.71
CA GLN A 125 11.54 -3.96 -4.79
C GLN A 125 11.63 -5.08 -3.74
N SER A 126 11.16 -4.83 -2.52
CA SER A 126 11.28 -5.77 -1.40
C SER A 126 10.20 -6.85 -1.45
N LEU A 127 8.94 -6.48 -1.25
CA LEU A 127 7.79 -7.38 -1.27
C LEU A 127 7.40 -7.74 -2.70
N GLY A 128 7.22 -6.75 -3.56
CA GLY A 128 6.65 -6.92 -4.91
C GLY A 128 5.13 -7.11 -4.94
N ILE A 129 4.49 -7.21 -3.78
CA ILE A 129 3.03 -7.22 -3.60
C ILE A 129 2.65 -6.41 -2.36
N LYS A 130 1.58 -5.61 -2.44
CA LYS A 130 1.06 -4.81 -1.31
C LYS A 130 -0.04 -5.50 -0.55
N THR A 131 -0.98 -6.06 -1.30
CA THR A 131 -2.20 -6.66 -0.79
C THR A 131 -2.24 -8.12 -1.18
N ASP A 132 -2.78 -8.97 -0.31
CA ASP A 132 -2.97 -10.38 -0.64
C ASP A 132 -4.19 -10.95 0.07
N VAL A 133 -4.65 -12.11 -0.42
CA VAL A 133 -5.79 -12.83 0.15
C VAL A 133 -5.31 -13.76 1.26
N GLY A 134 -5.91 -13.65 2.44
CA GLY A 134 -5.62 -14.55 3.55
C GLY A 134 -6.38 -14.22 4.84
N ALA A 135 -5.74 -14.53 5.95
CA ALA A 135 -6.24 -14.25 7.30
C ALA A 135 -5.14 -13.62 8.16
N GLN A 136 -5.55 -12.65 8.99
CA GLN A 136 -4.67 -11.90 9.88
C GLN A 136 -5.27 -11.80 11.28
N VAL A 137 -4.43 -12.01 12.29
CA VAL A 137 -4.67 -11.67 13.69
C VAL A 137 -3.82 -10.45 14.02
N PHE A 138 -4.40 -9.41 14.60
CA PHE A 138 -3.66 -8.20 14.94
C PHE A 138 -4.33 -7.43 16.07
N GLY A 139 -3.59 -6.57 16.75
CA GLY A 139 -4.12 -5.75 17.82
C GLY A 139 -3.06 -4.88 18.46
N TYR A 140 -3.41 -4.26 19.57
CA TYR A 140 -2.51 -3.41 20.33
C TYR A 140 -2.74 -3.53 21.85
N VAL A 141 -1.70 -3.25 22.62
CA VAL A 141 -1.73 -3.11 24.07
C VAL A 141 -0.87 -1.90 24.40
N ASP A 142 -1.51 -0.82 24.86
CA ASP A 142 -0.87 0.48 25.07
C ASP A 142 -0.15 0.93 23.77
N ASP A 143 1.15 1.26 23.84
CA ASP A 143 1.94 1.70 22.68
C ASP A 143 2.39 0.54 21.79
N PHE A 144 2.19 -0.72 22.20
CA PHE A 144 2.65 -1.89 21.45
C PHE A 144 1.57 -2.40 20.49
N ASP A 145 1.90 -2.58 19.21
CA ASP A 145 1.05 -3.26 18.24
C ASP A 145 1.69 -4.55 17.71
N TYR A 146 0.84 -5.47 17.25
CA TYR A 146 1.29 -6.71 16.64
C TYR A 146 0.36 -7.14 15.51
N ALA A 147 0.92 -7.86 14.54
CA ALA A 147 0.16 -8.50 13.49
C ALA A 147 0.81 -9.82 13.07
N PHE A 148 -0.02 -10.83 12.80
CA PHE A 148 0.38 -12.10 12.21
C PHE A 148 -0.58 -12.43 11.07
N SER A 149 -0.03 -12.75 9.90
CA SER A 149 -0.78 -12.90 8.65
C SER A 149 -0.32 -14.15 7.91
N VAL A 150 -1.29 -14.92 7.41
CA VAL A 150 -1.05 -16.06 6.51
C VAL A 150 -1.87 -15.83 5.25
N THR A 151 -1.19 -15.79 4.12
CA THR A 151 -1.74 -15.37 2.81
C THR A 151 -1.25 -16.29 1.69
N ASN A 152 -1.79 -16.12 0.49
CA ASN A 152 -1.50 -17.01 -0.63
C ASN A 152 -0.19 -16.68 -1.40
N GLY A 153 0.40 -15.52 -1.19
CA GLY A 153 1.57 -15.03 -1.92
C GLY A 153 1.30 -14.59 -3.35
N VAL A 154 0.04 -14.31 -3.74
CA VAL A 154 -0.33 -14.09 -5.15
C VAL A 154 -0.67 -12.64 -5.48
N GLY A 155 -0.72 -11.77 -4.49
CA GLY A 155 -0.98 -10.36 -4.71
C GLY A 155 -2.39 -10.12 -5.29
N MET A 156 -2.44 -9.41 -6.42
CA MET A 156 -3.70 -9.11 -7.09
C MET A 156 -4.29 -10.32 -7.84
N TYR A 157 -3.52 -11.36 -8.08
CA TYR A 157 -3.92 -12.52 -8.86
C TYR A 157 -4.77 -13.49 -8.03
N TRP A 158 -5.85 -14.02 -8.61
CA TRP A 158 -6.72 -15.01 -7.96
C TRP A 158 -6.27 -16.42 -8.32
N LYS A 159 -5.03 -16.77 -7.95
CA LYS A 159 -4.51 -18.13 -8.07
C LYS A 159 -4.38 -18.73 -6.67
N ASP A 160 -4.84 -19.96 -6.49
CA ASP A 160 -4.50 -20.69 -5.27
C ASP A 160 -3.13 -21.33 -5.48
N ILE A 161 -2.21 -21.07 -4.54
CA ILE A 161 -0.95 -21.79 -4.46
C ILE A 161 -1.13 -22.76 -3.29
N ASP A 162 -1.47 -24.00 -3.60
CA ASP A 162 -1.60 -25.05 -2.59
C ASP A 162 -0.23 -25.40 -1.95
N GLU A 163 0.86 -25.16 -2.67
CA GLU A 163 2.18 -25.69 -2.30
C GLU A 163 3.04 -24.78 -1.40
N ASN A 164 2.65 -23.52 -1.12
CA ASN A 164 3.32 -22.69 -0.12
C ASN A 164 2.50 -21.44 0.24
N LYS A 165 2.39 -21.10 1.53
CA LYS A 165 1.72 -19.87 2.00
C LYS A 165 2.74 -18.80 2.36
N LEU A 166 2.34 -17.53 2.24
CA LEU A 166 3.13 -16.38 2.67
C LEU A 166 2.77 -16.02 4.11
N ILE A 167 3.75 -16.15 4.99
CA ILE A 167 3.64 -15.84 6.42
C ILE A 167 4.32 -14.50 6.69
N ILE A 168 3.62 -13.61 7.40
CA ILE A 168 4.15 -12.32 7.82
C ILE A 168 3.84 -12.11 9.29
N ALA A 169 4.85 -11.70 10.05
CA ALA A 169 4.70 -11.30 11.45
C ALA A 169 5.28 -9.91 11.65
N ARG A 170 4.63 -9.09 12.47
CA ARG A 170 5.05 -7.74 12.81
C ARG A 170 4.81 -7.46 14.28
N ILE A 171 5.74 -6.70 14.85
CA ILE A 171 5.56 -5.98 16.11
C ILE A 171 5.90 -4.51 15.88
N GLY A 172 5.20 -3.62 16.58
CA GLY A 172 5.40 -2.18 16.48
C GLY A 172 5.31 -1.49 17.84
N LEU A 173 5.95 -0.33 17.93
CA LEU A 173 5.84 0.61 19.04
C LEU A 173 5.34 1.95 18.47
N ASN A 174 4.23 2.46 18.98
CA ASN A 174 3.61 3.72 18.57
C ASN A 174 3.56 4.64 19.78
N PHE A 175 4.53 5.55 19.86
CA PHE A 175 4.47 6.71 20.73
C PHE A 175 3.77 7.86 19.98
N ASP A 176 3.46 8.95 20.68
CA ASP A 176 2.73 10.09 20.12
C ASP A 176 3.33 10.59 18.79
N ASP A 177 4.66 10.79 18.76
CA ASP A 177 5.36 11.33 17.59
C ASP A 177 6.20 10.30 16.83
N ASN A 178 6.28 9.06 17.33
CA ASN A 178 7.26 8.08 16.85
C ASN A 178 6.62 6.72 16.64
N LYS A 179 6.89 6.11 15.50
CA LYS A 179 6.51 4.73 15.21
C LYS A 179 7.75 3.94 14.84
N PHE A 180 7.87 2.76 15.42
CA PHE A 180 8.93 1.80 15.10
C PHE A 180 8.31 0.46 14.80
N GLY A 181 8.89 -0.27 13.86
CA GLY A 181 8.39 -1.57 13.43
C GLY A 181 9.50 -2.58 13.22
N LEU A 182 9.22 -3.82 13.55
CA LEU A 182 10.00 -4.97 13.12
C LEU A 182 9.07 -5.97 12.45
N SER A 183 9.35 -6.29 11.18
CA SER A 183 8.55 -7.20 10.37
C SER A 183 9.40 -8.37 9.88
N TYR A 184 8.80 -9.55 9.81
CA TYR A 184 9.38 -10.75 9.24
C TYR A 184 8.44 -11.32 8.19
N LEU A 185 8.99 -11.78 7.08
CA LEU A 185 8.28 -12.40 5.97
C LEU A 185 8.95 -13.70 5.59
N ASN A 186 8.15 -14.73 5.33
CA ASN A 186 8.60 -16.01 4.80
C ASN A 186 7.54 -16.62 3.88
N GLY A 187 7.92 -16.96 2.65
CA GLY A 187 7.06 -17.70 1.74
C GLY A 187 7.40 -17.44 0.27
N ARG A 188 6.55 -17.95 -0.62
CA ARG A 188 6.66 -17.68 -2.06
C ARG A 188 5.78 -16.51 -2.44
N ILE A 189 6.27 -15.68 -3.36
CA ILE A 189 5.53 -14.58 -3.96
C ILE A 189 5.49 -14.80 -5.46
N PHE A 190 4.29 -14.75 -6.04
CA PHE A 190 4.06 -14.80 -7.47
C PHE A 190 4.55 -13.50 -8.12
N ALA A 191 5.44 -13.64 -9.10
CA ALA A 191 5.86 -12.59 -10.00
C ALA A 191 5.22 -12.84 -11.37
N PRO A 192 4.31 -11.96 -11.85
CA PRO A 192 3.72 -12.11 -13.16
C PRO A 192 4.77 -11.95 -14.26
N ALA A 193 4.52 -12.59 -15.40
CA ALA A 193 5.33 -12.39 -16.59
C ALA A 193 5.32 -10.91 -17.00
N THR A 194 6.51 -10.37 -17.30
CA THR A 194 6.71 -9.02 -17.83
C THR A 194 7.35 -9.10 -19.22
N SER A 195 7.43 -7.98 -19.94
CA SER A 195 8.18 -7.92 -21.20
C SER A 195 9.66 -8.28 -21.04
N GLU A 196 10.22 -8.11 -19.83
CA GLU A 196 11.59 -8.49 -19.50
C GLU A 196 11.70 -9.96 -19.06
N PHE A 197 10.65 -10.51 -18.44
CA PHE A 197 10.59 -11.89 -17.94
C PHE A 197 9.29 -12.55 -18.45
N PRO A 198 9.29 -13.19 -19.63
CA PRO A 198 8.07 -13.67 -20.28
C PRO A 198 7.44 -14.90 -19.62
N ILE A 199 8.00 -15.37 -18.51
CA ILE A 199 7.56 -16.55 -17.78
C ILE A 199 7.08 -16.09 -16.40
N GLU A 200 5.92 -16.60 -15.97
CA GLU A 200 5.47 -16.42 -14.60
C GLU A 200 6.40 -17.18 -13.65
N GLU A 201 6.89 -16.49 -12.62
CA GLU A 201 7.85 -17.06 -11.69
C GLU A 201 7.37 -16.94 -10.25
N TYR A 202 7.83 -17.85 -9.40
CA TYR A 202 7.63 -17.75 -7.96
C TYR A 202 8.98 -17.52 -7.33
N SER A 203 9.08 -16.43 -6.56
CA SER A 203 10.27 -16.13 -5.81
C SER A 203 10.06 -16.50 -4.34
N TYR A 204 10.93 -17.35 -3.79
CA TYR A 204 10.94 -17.62 -2.37
C TYR A 204 11.68 -16.53 -1.62
N LYS A 205 10.96 -15.84 -0.72
CA LYS A 205 11.49 -14.73 0.07
C LYS A 205 11.51 -15.07 1.55
N LYS A 206 12.62 -14.74 2.20
CA LYS A 206 12.75 -14.72 3.67
C LYS A 206 13.40 -13.41 4.06
N LEU A 207 12.59 -12.45 4.51
CA LEU A 207 13.01 -11.07 4.76
C LEU A 207 12.73 -10.65 6.20
N ILE A 208 13.59 -9.79 6.73
CA ILE A 208 13.33 -9.01 7.94
C ILE A 208 13.41 -7.53 7.57
N ALA A 209 12.52 -6.72 8.13
CA ALA A 209 12.49 -5.28 7.92
C ALA A 209 12.37 -4.54 9.24
N PHE A 210 13.13 -3.47 9.40
CA PHE A 210 12.97 -2.48 10.45
C PHE A 210 12.47 -1.19 9.81
N ASP A 211 11.43 -0.59 10.38
CA ASP A 211 10.87 0.67 9.90
C ASP A 211 10.71 1.69 11.02
N LEU A 212 10.77 2.96 10.64
CA LEU A 212 10.55 4.08 11.54
C LEU A 212 9.76 5.20 10.85
N GLN A 213 8.92 5.87 11.61
CA GLN A 213 8.29 7.13 11.22
C GLN A 213 8.34 8.09 12.41
N GLN A 214 8.87 9.27 12.17
CA GLN A 214 9.08 10.30 13.17
C GLN A 214 8.43 11.59 12.71
N TYR A 215 7.54 12.12 13.54
CA TYR A 215 6.93 13.43 13.34
C TYR A 215 7.72 14.48 14.12
N PHE A 216 7.92 15.62 13.47
CA PHE A 216 8.38 16.88 14.03
C PHE A 216 7.41 17.96 13.54
N ASP A 217 7.37 19.11 14.20
CA ASP A 217 6.43 20.21 13.87
C ASP A 217 6.24 20.44 12.36
N LEU A 218 7.33 20.63 11.63
CA LEU A 218 7.30 20.91 10.19
C LEU A 218 7.80 19.75 9.33
N PHE A 219 8.34 18.67 9.92
CA PHE A 219 9.00 17.60 9.17
C PHE A 219 8.45 16.23 9.56
N THR A 220 8.21 15.37 8.58
CA THR A 220 8.01 13.93 8.84
C THR A 220 9.15 13.15 8.20
N ILE A 221 9.87 12.37 9.00
CA ILE A 221 10.94 11.48 8.54
C ILE A 221 10.42 10.05 8.54
N ARG A 222 10.71 9.31 7.46
CA ARG A 222 10.40 7.89 7.31
C ARG A 222 11.62 7.12 6.90
N GLY A 223 11.80 5.94 7.48
CA GLY A 223 12.91 5.06 7.17
C GLY A 223 12.48 3.60 7.13
N GLU A 224 13.09 2.82 6.25
CA GLU A 224 12.98 1.36 6.23
C GLU A 224 14.35 0.75 5.93
N LEU A 225 14.70 -0.32 6.61
CA LEU A 225 15.84 -1.17 6.29
C LEU A 225 15.32 -2.60 6.15
N THR A 226 15.57 -3.22 5.00
CA THR A 226 15.11 -4.58 4.71
C THR A 226 16.30 -5.45 4.31
N TYR A 227 16.41 -6.65 4.86
CA TYR A 227 17.48 -7.60 4.56
C TYR A 227 16.98 -9.04 4.61
N GLY A 228 17.54 -9.92 3.79
CA GLY A 228 17.18 -11.33 3.83
C GLY A 228 17.64 -12.10 2.61
N ARG A 229 16.85 -13.11 2.21
CA ARG A 229 17.12 -13.93 1.03
C ARG A 229 15.96 -13.96 0.06
N VAL A 230 16.28 -13.94 -1.22
CA VAL A 230 15.38 -14.09 -2.37
C VAL A 230 16.01 -15.15 -3.26
N ASP A 231 15.33 -16.29 -3.45
CA ASP A 231 15.79 -17.40 -4.29
C ASP A 231 17.24 -17.86 -4.01
N ALA A 232 17.57 -17.98 -2.71
CA ALA A 232 18.88 -18.32 -2.16
C ALA A 232 19.96 -17.22 -2.23
N GLU A 233 19.71 -16.09 -2.90
CA GLU A 233 20.60 -14.95 -2.92
C GLU A 233 20.34 -14.02 -1.73
N ASN A 234 21.39 -13.46 -1.14
CA ASN A 234 21.22 -12.43 -0.12
C ASN A 234 20.82 -11.12 -0.81
N THR A 235 19.75 -10.52 -0.32
CA THR A 235 19.25 -9.23 -0.80
C THR A 235 19.08 -8.28 0.36
N GLY A 236 19.14 -6.98 0.07
CA GLY A 236 18.76 -5.98 1.05
C GLY A 236 18.70 -4.58 0.47
N GLY A 237 18.18 -3.67 1.27
CA GLY A 237 18.04 -2.29 0.88
C GLY A 237 17.57 -1.41 2.02
N GLY A 238 17.50 -0.13 1.73
CA GLY A 238 17.02 0.87 2.66
C GLY A 238 16.32 2.03 1.96
N PHE A 239 15.35 2.62 2.65
CA PHE A 239 14.60 3.79 2.24
C PHE A 239 14.76 4.88 3.30
N ALA A 240 14.88 6.12 2.86
CA ALA A 240 14.76 7.32 3.68
C ALA A 240 13.89 8.33 2.93
N GLY A 241 12.87 8.86 3.60
CA GLY A 241 11.97 9.87 3.08
C GLY A 241 11.81 11.02 4.07
N ILE A 242 11.69 12.24 3.55
CA ILE A 242 11.44 13.45 4.35
C ILE A 242 10.33 14.24 3.67
N ASP A 243 9.28 14.56 4.42
CA ASP A 243 8.26 15.54 4.04
C ASP A 243 8.47 16.80 4.88
N TYR A 244 8.49 17.97 4.24
CA TYR A 244 8.60 19.26 4.88
C TYR A 244 7.39 20.13 4.55
N ALA A 245 6.60 20.49 5.57
CA ALA A 245 5.46 21.40 5.45
C ALA A 245 5.97 22.84 5.30
N LEU A 246 6.22 23.25 4.05
CA LEU A 246 6.77 24.57 3.72
C LEU A 246 5.72 25.67 3.96
N LEU A 247 4.45 25.40 3.63
CA LEU A 247 3.29 26.25 3.91
C LEU A 247 2.10 25.34 4.33
N PRO A 248 1.00 25.88 4.92
CA PRO A 248 -0.14 25.07 5.37
C PRO A 248 -0.78 24.15 4.32
N ASN A 249 -0.52 24.42 3.04
CA ASN A 249 -1.03 23.67 1.90
C ASN A 249 0.07 23.27 0.90
N LEU A 250 1.35 23.39 1.26
CA LEU A 250 2.47 23.04 0.39
C LEU A 250 3.51 22.22 1.15
N ASP A 251 3.67 20.98 0.75
CA ASP A 251 4.71 20.07 1.23
C ASP A 251 5.80 19.92 0.18
N VAL A 252 7.05 19.85 0.62
CA VAL A 252 8.20 19.44 -0.20
C VAL A 252 8.64 18.06 0.26
N ASN A 253 8.80 17.13 -0.67
CA ASN A 253 9.06 15.73 -0.37
C ASN A 253 10.38 15.29 -1.00
N PHE A 254 11.22 14.60 -0.24
CA PHE A 254 12.48 14.02 -0.70
C PHE A 254 12.51 12.53 -0.40
N LYS A 255 13.12 11.75 -1.29
CA LYS A 255 13.42 10.34 -1.03
C LYS A 255 14.80 9.93 -1.50
N TYR A 256 15.34 8.96 -0.79
CA TYR A 256 16.47 8.15 -1.19
C TYR A 256 16.15 6.69 -0.88
N ALA A 257 16.35 5.80 -1.86
CA ALA A 257 16.22 4.37 -1.68
C ALA A 257 17.41 3.65 -2.33
N LEU A 258 17.80 2.53 -1.73
CA LEU A 258 18.81 1.63 -2.28
C LEU A 258 18.30 0.20 -2.20
N TRP A 259 18.57 -0.60 -3.22
CA TRP A 259 18.25 -2.02 -3.25
C TRP A 259 19.38 -2.80 -3.93
N ASN A 260 19.73 -3.95 -3.37
CA ASN A 260 20.81 -4.80 -3.85
C ASN A 260 20.36 -6.26 -3.95
N THR A 261 20.24 -6.74 -5.19
CA THR A 261 20.03 -8.15 -5.58
C THR A 261 21.21 -8.62 -6.44
N GLY A 262 22.44 -8.36 -5.99
CA GLY A 262 23.67 -8.55 -6.78
C GLY A 262 23.98 -7.40 -7.75
N ARG A 263 23.07 -6.44 -7.89
CA ARG A 263 23.29 -5.15 -8.58
C ARG A 263 22.81 -4.04 -7.66
N ASN A 264 23.63 -2.99 -7.49
CA ASN A 264 23.26 -1.83 -6.69
C ASN A 264 22.37 -0.90 -7.51
N GLU A 265 21.12 -0.75 -7.07
CA GLU A 265 20.17 0.22 -7.61
C GLU A 265 19.91 1.31 -6.57
N HIS A 266 20.02 2.57 -6.99
CA HIS A 266 19.68 3.72 -6.17
C HIS A 266 18.52 4.47 -6.80
N PHE A 267 17.62 4.96 -5.96
CA PHE A 267 16.44 5.73 -6.35
C PHE A 267 16.48 7.05 -5.58
N ILE A 268 16.59 8.16 -6.31
CA ILE A 268 16.60 9.50 -5.72
C ILE A 268 15.38 10.23 -6.24
N GLY A 269 14.68 10.96 -5.38
CA GLY A 269 13.52 11.73 -5.82
C GLY A 269 13.31 12.98 -4.99
N ALA A 270 12.80 14.02 -5.64
CA ALA A 270 12.33 15.22 -4.99
C ALA A 270 11.03 15.68 -5.65
N GLY A 271 10.17 16.32 -4.88
CA GLY A 271 8.88 16.78 -5.37
C GLY A 271 8.19 17.73 -4.41
N PHE A 272 6.98 18.12 -4.76
CA PHE A 272 6.10 18.85 -3.88
C PHE A 272 4.64 18.44 -4.07
N SER A 273 3.86 18.65 -3.02
CA SER A 273 2.42 18.43 -2.99
C SER A 273 1.72 19.72 -2.56
N TYR A 274 0.83 20.22 -3.40
CA TYR A 274 0.03 21.41 -3.13
C TYR A 274 -1.45 21.05 -2.99
N ASN A 275 -2.02 21.33 -1.82
CA ASN A 275 -3.44 21.15 -1.55
C ASN A 275 -4.20 22.40 -2.03
N ILE A 276 -4.85 22.30 -3.18
CA ILE A 276 -5.56 23.43 -3.80
C ILE A 276 -6.81 23.77 -2.99
N LEU A 277 -7.58 22.73 -2.64
CA LEU A 277 -8.79 22.79 -1.83
C LEU A 277 -9.05 21.40 -1.27
N ALA A 278 -9.93 21.29 -0.28
CA ALA A 278 -10.22 20.01 0.39
C ALA A 278 -10.50 18.87 -0.61
N GLY A 279 -9.62 17.87 -0.63
CA GLY A 279 -9.73 16.71 -1.51
C GLY A 279 -9.15 16.90 -2.92
N VAL A 280 -8.49 18.02 -3.25
CA VAL A 280 -7.87 18.25 -4.56
C VAL A 280 -6.40 18.63 -4.40
N TYR A 281 -5.54 17.78 -4.93
CA TYR A 281 -4.09 17.89 -4.81
C TYR A 281 -3.45 18.02 -6.18
N PHE A 282 -2.51 18.94 -6.28
CA PHE A 282 -1.55 19.01 -7.38
C PHE A 282 -0.19 18.54 -6.87
N ARG A 283 0.46 17.61 -7.56
CA ARG A 283 1.80 17.14 -7.19
C ARG A 283 2.74 17.16 -8.38
N PHE A 284 4.01 17.37 -8.08
CA PHE A 284 5.11 17.26 -9.02
C PHE A 284 6.23 16.45 -8.40
N ALA A 285 6.90 15.62 -9.19
CA ALA A 285 8.11 14.92 -8.76
C ALA A 285 9.07 14.73 -9.92
N ASP A 286 10.36 14.76 -9.61
CA ASP A 286 11.45 14.31 -10.48
C ASP A 286 12.21 13.19 -9.77
N THR A 287 12.40 12.07 -10.45
CA THR A 287 13.02 10.87 -9.89
C THR A 287 14.08 10.30 -10.80
N PHE A 288 15.13 9.77 -10.19
CA PHE A 288 16.29 9.21 -10.87
C PHE A 288 16.51 7.78 -10.37
N GLN A 289 16.65 6.84 -11.31
CA GLN A 289 17.17 5.52 -11.04
C GLN A 289 18.61 5.45 -11.52
N ILE A 290 19.50 5.09 -10.60
CA ILE A 290 20.93 4.95 -10.86
C ILE A 290 21.29 3.49 -10.68
N LYS A 291 21.80 2.85 -11.74
CA LYS A 291 22.32 1.48 -11.69
C LYS A 291 23.80 1.52 -12.05
N ASN A 292 24.65 0.88 -11.23
CA ASN A 292 26.11 0.84 -11.45
C ASN A 292 26.73 2.23 -11.72
N ASN A 293 26.38 3.22 -10.91
CA ASN A 293 26.83 4.63 -11.02
C ASN A 293 26.44 5.35 -12.32
N LYS A 294 25.46 4.84 -13.08
CA LYS A 294 24.89 5.52 -14.25
C LYS A 294 23.41 5.77 -14.04
N VAL A 295 22.96 6.97 -14.38
CA VAL A 295 21.52 7.26 -14.48
C VAL A 295 20.98 6.44 -15.63
N VAL A 296 20.11 5.47 -15.32
CA VAL A 296 19.44 4.64 -16.33
C VAL A 296 18.04 5.13 -16.62
N GLN A 297 17.41 5.80 -15.66
CA GLN A 297 16.07 6.36 -15.82
C GLN A 297 16.00 7.72 -15.13
N ASN A 298 15.45 8.71 -15.83
CA ASN A 298 14.93 9.94 -15.25
C ASN A 298 13.44 9.99 -15.55
N GLU A 299 12.64 10.34 -14.55
CA GLU A 299 11.20 10.39 -14.66
C GLU A 299 10.63 11.62 -13.96
N ILE A 300 10.00 12.47 -14.77
CA ILE A 300 9.24 13.64 -14.32
C ILE A 300 7.75 13.29 -14.33
N GLN A 301 7.08 13.53 -13.21
CA GLN A 301 5.65 13.30 -13.03
C GLN A 301 4.93 14.57 -12.59
N LEU A 302 3.74 14.79 -13.17
CA LEU A 302 2.74 15.74 -12.67
C LEU A 302 1.48 14.94 -12.35
N GLN A 303 0.82 15.27 -11.25
CA GLN A 303 -0.40 14.61 -10.81
C GLN A 303 -1.47 15.62 -10.40
N ILE A 304 -2.70 15.37 -10.84
CA ILE A 304 -3.90 15.93 -10.22
C ILE A 304 -4.67 14.76 -9.60
N TYR A 305 -4.77 14.79 -8.27
CA TYR A 305 -5.47 13.79 -7.47
C TYR A 305 -6.69 14.42 -6.81
N ILE A 306 -7.84 13.77 -6.97
CA ILE A 306 -9.12 14.19 -6.40
C ILE A 306 -9.64 13.06 -5.54
N GLU A 307 -10.07 13.36 -4.32
CA GLU A 307 -10.70 12.43 -3.39
C GLU A 307 -11.97 13.03 -2.82
N VAL A 308 -13.03 12.21 -2.80
CA VAL A 308 -14.34 12.54 -2.26
C VAL A 308 -14.68 11.54 -1.17
N LEU A 309 -15.10 12.07 -0.02
CA LEU A 309 -15.51 11.29 1.14
C LEU A 309 -16.94 11.68 1.52
N ASN A 310 -17.86 10.72 1.47
CA ASN A 310 -19.23 10.88 1.96
C ASN A 310 -19.51 9.87 3.08
N GLN A 311 -20.05 10.35 4.18
CA GLN A 311 -20.61 9.52 5.25
C GLN A 311 -22.13 9.58 5.13
N LEU A 312 -22.78 8.41 5.02
CA LEU A 312 -24.23 8.26 4.84
C LEU A 312 -24.89 7.71 6.10
#